data_AF-A0A091DC18-F1
#
_entry.id   AF-A0A091DC18-F1
#
_cell.length_a   1.000
_cell.length_b   1.000
_cell.length_c   1.000
_cell.angle_alpha   90.00
_cell.angle_beta   90.00
_cell.angle_gamma   90.00
#
_symmetry.space_group_name_H-M   'P 1'
#
loop_
_entity.id
_entity.type
_entity.pdbx_description
1 polymer ?
#
loop_
_entity_poly.entity_id
_entity_poly.type
_entity_poly.pdbx_seq_one_letter_code
_entity_poly.pdbx_strand_id
1 'polypeptide(L)' 'MKLRPSRRVLTLCPPSVLQLVSDLLEFCFYTFRESQALKVEFPAMLVEIISDQLPKVESGNAKALYFHRK' A
#
# COMPACT_ATOMS: atom_id res chain seq x y z
N MET A 1 12.41 -35.97 17.52
CA MET A 1 11.95 -34.60 17.24
C MET A 1 12.50 -34.17 15.89
N LYS A 2 11.64 -34.03 14.86
CA LYS A 2 12.04 -33.81 13.46
C LYS A 2 11.94 -32.31 13.12
N LEU A 3 13.04 -31.75 12.65
CA LEU A 3 13.18 -30.38 12.15
C LEU A 3 12.25 -30.10 10.97
N ARG A 4 11.63 -28.91 10.93
CA ARG A 4 11.30 -28.21 9.69
C ARG A 4 11.80 -26.76 9.80
N PRO A 5 12.69 -26.29 8.91
CA PRO A 5 13.07 -24.89 8.85
C PRO A 5 12.03 -24.19 7.97
N SER A 6 11.02 -23.58 8.58
CA SER A 6 10.17 -22.65 7.82
C SER A 6 10.90 -21.31 7.79
N ARG A 7 11.68 -21.07 6.72
CA ARG A 7 12.17 -19.75 6.36
C ARG A 7 10.96 -18.85 6.08
N ARG A 8 10.34 -18.32 7.12
CA ARG A 8 9.51 -17.13 7.01
C ARG A 8 10.46 -15.95 6.94
N VAL A 9 10.86 -15.58 5.73
CA VAL A 9 11.29 -14.21 5.47
C VAL A 9 10.01 -13.36 5.56
N LEU A 10 9.52 -13.18 6.78
CA LEU A 10 8.54 -12.15 7.09
C LEU A 10 9.35 -10.86 7.10
N THR A 11 9.49 -10.24 5.93
CA THR A 11 10.06 -8.90 5.84
C THR A 11 9.17 -7.99 6.69
N LEU A 12 9.73 -7.62 7.83
CA LEU A 12 9.15 -7.01 9.00
C LEU A 12 9.06 -5.50 8.74
N CYS A 13 7.94 -4.97 8.24
CA CYS A 13 7.84 -3.53 7.97
C CYS A 13 7.73 -2.72 9.27
N PRO A 14 8.65 -1.76 9.54
CA PRO A 14 8.52 -0.82 10.65
C PRO A 14 7.21 0.01 10.61
N PRO A 15 6.64 0.43 11.76
CA PRO A 15 5.50 1.34 11.77
C PRO A 15 5.78 2.67 11.07
N SER A 16 7.04 3.12 11.06
CA SER A 16 7.47 4.32 10.32
C SER A 16 7.36 4.17 8.80
N VAL A 17 7.64 2.99 8.23
CA VAL A 17 7.46 2.77 6.80
C VAL A 17 5.98 2.61 6.45
N LEU A 18 5.16 2.06 7.35
CA LEU A 18 3.71 2.00 7.14
C LEU A 18 3.10 3.40 7.11
N GLN A 19 3.54 4.32 7.98
CA GLN A 19 3.10 5.71 7.94
C GLN A 19 3.54 6.40 6.63
N LEU A 20 4.81 6.29 6.26
CA LEU A 20 5.33 6.88 5.03
C LEU A 20 4.60 6.35 3.78
N VAL A 21 4.29 5.05 3.74
CA VAL A 21 3.55 4.44 2.64
C VAL A 21 2.11 4.94 2.59
N SER A 22 1.46 5.13 3.74
CA SER A 22 0.12 5.75 3.77
C SER A 22 0.14 7.17 3.20
N ASP A 23 1.09 8.00 3.62
CA ASP A 23 1.22 9.38 3.14
C ASP A 23 1.51 9.43 1.63
N LEU A 24 2.35 8.51 1.13
CA LEU A 24 2.65 8.39 -0.30
C LEU A 24 1.44 7.91 -1.12
N LEU A 25 0.68 6.95 -0.59
CA LEU A 25 -0.53 6.44 -1.25
C LEU A 25 -1.62 7.51 -1.31
N GLU A 26 -1.79 8.31 -0.26
CA GLU A 26 -2.72 9.44 -0.26
C GLU A 26 -2.38 10.43 -1.39
N PHE A 27 -1.10 10.80 -1.52
CA PHE A 27 -0.65 11.64 -2.61
C PHE A 27 -0.81 10.98 -3.99
N CYS A 28 -0.53 9.68 -4.10
CA CYS A 28 -0.69 8.92 -5.33
C CYS A 28 -2.16 8.87 -5.77
N PHE A 29 -3.10 8.66 -4.85
CA PHE A 29 -4.53 8.68 -5.16
C PHE A 29 -5.03 10.07 -5.52
N TYR A 30 -4.55 11.12 -4.84
CA TYR A 30 -4.87 12.50 -5.20
C TYR A 30 -4.43 12.83 -6.62
N THR A 31 -3.16 12.56 -6.95
CA THR A 31 -2.60 12.81 -8.29
C THR A 31 -3.23 11.92 -9.37
N PHE A 32 -3.68 10.72 -9.02
CA PHE A 32 -4.45 9.86 -9.93
C PHE A 32 -5.84 10.43 -10.24
N ARG A 33 -6.56 10.93 -9.23
CA ARG A 33 -7.88 11.56 -9.41
C ARG A 33 -7.80 12.85 -10.21
N GLU A 34 -6.80 13.68 -9.92
CA GLU A 34 -6.56 14.96 -10.59
C GLU A 34 -5.62 14.83 -11.81
N SER A 35 -5.35 13.61 -12.28
CA SER A 35 -4.34 13.31 -13.32
C SER A 35 -4.52 14.15 -14.58
N GLN A 36 -5.78 14.36 -15.01
CA GLN A 36 -6.11 15.19 -16.17
C GLN A 36 -5.84 16.68 -15.94
N ALA A 37 -6.13 17.20 -14.75
CA ALA A 37 -5.89 18.59 -14.39
C ALA A 37 -4.39 18.88 -14.18
N LEU A 38 -3.68 17.94 -13.57
CA LEU A 38 -2.25 18.02 -13.30
C LEU A 38 -1.37 17.60 -14.48
N LYS A 39 -1.97 17.13 -15.59
CA LYS A 39 -1.28 16.59 -16.77
C LYS A 39 -0.26 15.48 -16.42
N VAL A 40 -0.66 14.62 -15.49
CA VAL A 40 0.13 13.45 -15.07
C VAL A 40 -0.42 12.23 -15.78
N GLU A 41 0.44 11.54 -16.52
CA GLU A 41 0.08 10.28 -17.16
C GLU A 41 0.46 9.09 -16.28
N PHE A 42 -0.45 8.12 -16.19
CA PHE A 42 -0.22 6.86 -15.48
C PHE A 42 -0.15 5.71 -16.49
N PRO A 43 0.84 4.80 -16.38
CA PRO A 43 0.90 3.60 -17.20
C PRO A 43 -0.25 2.66 -16.88
N ALA A 44 -0.71 1.90 -17.88
CA ALA A 44 -1.92 1.06 -17.79
C ALA A 44 -1.96 0.13 -16.56
N MET A 45 -0.83 -0.50 -16.23
CA MET A 45 -0.72 -1.38 -15.05
C MET A 45 -0.99 -0.63 -13.74
N LEU A 46 -0.52 0.61 -13.60
CA LEU A 46 -0.77 1.41 -12.40
C LEU A 46 -2.23 1.85 -12.32
N VAL A 47 -2.86 2.14 -13.46
CA VAL A 47 -4.30 2.44 -13.52
C VAL A 47 -5.09 1.25 -12.99
N GLU A 48 -4.82 0.04 -13.47
CA GLU A 48 -5.50 -1.18 -13.03
C GLU A 48 -5.34 -1.43 -11.53
N ILE A 49 -4.10 -1.31 -11.01
CA ILE A 49 -3.80 -1.52 -9.59
C ILE A 49 -4.47 -0.46 -8.72
N ILE A 50 -4.36 0.83 -9.09
CA ILE A 50 -4.91 1.94 -8.31
C ILE A 50 -6.44 1.87 -8.31
N SER A 51 -7.07 1.59 -9.45
CA SER A 51 -8.53 1.45 -9.53
C SER A 51 -9.09 0.31 -8.67
N ASP A 52 -8.36 -0.79 -8.51
CA ASP A 52 -8.77 -1.90 -7.62
C ASP A 52 -8.48 -1.62 -6.14
N GLN A 53 -7.42 -0.89 -5.82
CA GLN A 53 -7.01 -0.62 -4.43
C GLN A 53 -7.67 0.60 -3.79
N LEU A 54 -7.92 1.66 -4.55
CA LEU A 54 -8.51 2.91 -4.06
C LEU A 54 -9.83 2.66 -3.27
N PRO A 55 -10.84 1.93 -3.79
CA PRO A 55 -12.05 1.65 -3.03
C PRO A 55 -11.82 0.79 -1.78
N LYS A 56 -10.81 -0.09 -1.77
CA LYS A 56 -10.46 -0.93 -0.61
C LYS A 56 -9.82 -0.10 0.50
N VAL A 57 -9.04 0.92 0.14
CA VAL A 57 -8.45 1.86 1.09
C VAL A 57 -9.50 2.83 1.62
N GLU A 58 -10.33 3.43 0.76
CA GLU A 58 -11.38 4.37 1.18
C GLU A 58 -12.47 3.72 2.05
N SER A 59 -12.78 2.44 1.83
CA SER A 59 -13.70 1.68 2.68
C SER A 59 -13.09 1.19 4.00
N GLY A 60 -11.81 1.49 4.26
CA GLY A 60 -11.10 1.02 5.45
C GLY A 60 -10.80 -0.48 5.45
N ASN A 61 -10.93 -1.16 4.31
CA ASN A 61 -10.71 -2.60 4.17
C ASN A 61 -9.22 -2.95 3.98
N ALA A 62 -8.36 -1.94 3.83
CA ALA A 62 -6.91 -2.08 3.83
C ALA A 62 -6.36 -2.15 5.27
N LYS A 63 -6.07 -3.36 5.76
CA LYS A 63 -5.56 -3.56 7.12
C LYS A 63 -4.03 -3.62 7.16
N ALA A 64 -3.41 -2.57 7.69
CA ALA A 64 -1.99 -2.58 8.01
C ALA A 64 -1.68 -3.56 9.16
N LEU A 65 -0.64 -4.38 9.00
CA LEU A 65 -0.16 -5.30 10.02
C LEU A 65 1.04 -4.67 10.75
N TYR A 66 0.87 -4.38 12.04
CA TYR A 66 1.90 -3.80 12.89
C TYR A 66 2.57 -4.87 13.75
N PHE A 67 3.89 -4.77 13.95
CA PHE A 67 4.65 -5.66 14.85
C PHE A 67 4.41 -5.37 16.33
N HIS A 68 4.31 -4.08 16.66
CA HIS A 68 3.97 -3.62 18.00
C HIS A 68 2.82 -2.61 17.85
N ARG A 69 1.67 -2.92 18.44
CA ARG A 69 0.70 -1.88 18.77
C ARG A 69 1.35 -1.04 19.88
N LYS A 70 1.25 0.30 19.79
CA LYS A 70 1.56 1.16 20.93
C LYS A 70 0.71 0.76 22.13
#